data_AF-A0A4Y9YRV1-F1
#
_entry.id   AF-A0A4Y9YRV1-F1
#
_cell.length_a   1.000
_cell.length_b   1.000
_cell.length_c   1.000
_cell.angle_alpha   90.00
_cell.angle_beta   90.00
_cell.angle_gamma   90.00
#
_symmetry.space_group_name_H-M   'P 1'
#
loop_
_entity.id
_entity.type
_entity.pdbx_description
1 polymer ?
#
loop_
_entity_poly.entity_id
_entity_poly.type
_entity_poly.pdbx_seq_one_letter_code
_entity_poly.pdbx_strand_id
1 'polypeptide(L)'
;MDWLAFDPEHSQTFLRGQNGTLFTFMTTRELKLIYFDGCSANKRGGVADTQDVLIWGEVGHGREPWRSDPELDRITDACAWGRKYGIDGFVRMEYDFEIMYCDFSQGLTLVSSLDTPSDARLAPPLMEVRHAGGRHNAFPGESRVQVDSATMISFFDPALTSLVAARRGLPRTQYRIAHISGEDTARVRADISEMVARDPTGKSGIDWRTLAQAIQERFGDRLSYIRHLLHLARLVAADIDASLQVHAQFQSITAEIRKQLLVSLSPHMPREGIGEPAWFEAIARGCTTSFTPRFPEARFTRQERLLNYAVEEVLHEVCRVYTEVWRDAFGLDVRAKGSNFDASIASPMLAKWRDAFDALIEWLDWPIWLKCDPACAVNVGGGLLSACVLGILIGWVIAIGIL
;
A
#
# COMPACT_ATOMS: atom_id res chain seq x y z
N MET A 1 -21.96 -21.62 -5.88
CA MET A 1 -20.73 -20.81 -5.81
C MET A 1 -20.12 -20.73 -7.19
N ASP A 2 -19.62 -19.56 -7.56
CA ASP A 2 -18.92 -19.29 -8.82
C ASP A 2 -18.17 -17.95 -8.70
N TRP A 3 -17.44 -17.54 -9.74
CA TRP A 3 -16.72 -16.27 -9.80
C TRP A 3 -17.57 -15.18 -10.46
N LEU A 4 -17.45 -13.97 -9.93
CA LEU A 4 -17.86 -12.72 -10.58
C LEU A 4 -16.62 -11.89 -10.84
N ALA A 5 -16.62 -11.09 -11.90
CA ALA A 5 -15.66 -10.01 -12.05
C ALA A 5 -16.38 -8.67 -12.08
N PHE A 6 -15.66 -7.64 -11.67
CA PHE A 6 -16.18 -6.29 -11.65
C PHE A 6 -16.22 -5.68 -13.06
N ASP A 7 -15.27 -6.05 -13.92
CA ASP A 7 -15.17 -5.56 -15.29
C ASP A 7 -15.42 -6.70 -16.30
N PRO A 8 -16.22 -6.46 -17.36
CA PRO A 8 -16.56 -7.48 -18.34
C PRO A 8 -15.35 -8.00 -19.13
N GLU A 9 -14.29 -7.20 -19.27
CA GLU A 9 -13.02 -7.61 -19.86
C GLU A 9 -12.39 -8.76 -19.06
N HIS A 10 -12.47 -8.71 -17.72
CA HIS A 10 -11.96 -9.78 -16.87
C HIS A 10 -12.89 -10.99 -16.86
N SER A 11 -14.22 -10.80 -16.83
CA SER A 11 -15.21 -11.89 -16.96
C SER A 11 -14.96 -12.77 -18.19
N GLN A 12 -14.57 -12.15 -19.32
CA GLN A 12 -14.31 -12.87 -20.57
C GLN A 12 -13.12 -13.83 -20.48
N THR A 13 -12.19 -13.64 -19.55
CA THR A 13 -11.07 -14.58 -19.32
C THR A 13 -11.52 -15.92 -18.73
N PHE A 14 -12.68 -15.96 -18.08
CA PHE A 14 -13.26 -17.19 -17.52
C PHE A 14 -14.09 -17.99 -18.54
N LEU A 15 -14.34 -17.43 -19.73
CA LEU A 15 -15.09 -18.13 -20.77
C LEU A 15 -14.27 -19.34 -21.26
N ARG A 16 -14.75 -20.55 -20.98
CA ARG A 16 -14.17 -21.79 -21.49
C ARG A 16 -14.93 -22.24 -22.74
N GLY A 17 -14.27 -22.15 -23.91
CA GLY A 17 -14.78 -22.72 -25.17
C GLY A 17 -15.52 -21.72 -26.08
N GLN A 18 -16.26 -22.26 -27.04
CA GLN A 18 -17.08 -21.49 -27.98
C GLN A 18 -18.51 -21.34 -27.42
N ASN A 19 -19.18 -20.21 -27.72
CA ASN A 19 -20.55 -19.89 -27.28
C ASN A 19 -20.69 -19.64 -25.76
N GLY A 20 -19.89 -18.73 -25.22
CA GLY A 20 -20.06 -18.29 -23.83
C GLY A 20 -21.22 -17.30 -23.67
N THR A 21 -21.76 -17.18 -22.45
CA THR A 21 -22.77 -16.18 -22.11
C THR A 21 -22.23 -15.28 -21.00
N LEU A 22 -22.30 -13.97 -21.21
CA LEU A 22 -21.98 -12.97 -20.19
C LEU A 22 -23.22 -12.70 -19.34
N PHE A 23 -23.17 -13.16 -18.10
CA PHE A 23 -24.20 -12.86 -17.09
C PHE A 23 -23.81 -11.60 -16.32
N THR A 24 -24.76 -10.68 -16.17
CA THR A 24 -24.61 -9.50 -15.30
C THR A 24 -25.54 -9.64 -14.11
N PHE A 25 -24.99 -9.51 -12.92
CA PHE A 25 -25.72 -9.54 -11.66
C PHE A 25 -25.74 -8.16 -11.01
N MET A 26 -26.81 -7.88 -10.28
CA MET A 26 -26.94 -6.71 -9.41
C MET A 26 -27.18 -7.19 -7.99
N THR A 27 -26.58 -6.49 -7.02
CA THR A 27 -26.82 -6.77 -5.60
C THR A 27 -28.23 -6.34 -5.21
N THR A 28 -28.90 -7.16 -4.40
CA THR A 28 -30.25 -6.86 -3.86
C THR A 28 -30.20 -6.33 -2.43
N ARG A 29 -29.02 -6.37 -1.81
CA ARG A 29 -28.68 -5.84 -0.49
C ARG A 29 -27.17 -5.59 -0.42
N GLU A 30 -26.72 -5.00 0.67
CA GLU A 30 -25.30 -4.99 1.02
C GLU A 30 -24.79 -6.43 1.22
N LEU A 31 -23.64 -6.72 0.62
CA LEU A 31 -22.99 -8.03 0.67
C LEU A 31 -21.87 -8.01 1.69
N LYS A 32 -21.80 -9.03 2.55
CA LYS A 32 -20.72 -9.21 3.52
C LYS A 32 -19.61 -10.02 2.86
N LEU A 33 -18.51 -9.37 2.48
CA LEU A 33 -17.41 -10.01 1.76
C LEU A 33 -16.11 -9.92 2.57
N ILE A 34 -15.20 -10.87 2.35
CA ILE A 34 -13.81 -10.73 2.79
C ILE A 34 -12.98 -10.20 1.63
N TYR A 35 -12.20 -9.17 1.87
CA TYR A 35 -11.24 -8.62 0.91
C TYR A 35 -9.83 -9.12 1.22
N PHE A 36 -9.18 -9.73 0.22
CA PHE A 36 -7.76 -10.09 0.27
C PHE A 36 -6.92 -9.09 -0.53
N ASP A 37 -6.16 -8.27 0.19
CA ASP A 37 -5.29 -7.25 -0.42
C ASP A 37 -4.16 -7.84 -1.30
N GLY A 38 -3.63 -7.00 -2.18
CA GLY A 38 -2.60 -7.33 -3.15
C GLY A 38 -3.09 -8.21 -4.29
N CYS A 39 -2.16 -8.85 -4.98
CA CYS A 39 -2.45 -9.67 -6.17
C CYS A 39 -2.88 -11.09 -5.79
N SER A 40 -3.83 -11.20 -4.86
CA SER A 40 -4.19 -12.43 -4.16
C SER A 40 -4.77 -13.55 -5.05
N ALA A 41 -5.30 -13.24 -6.23
CA ALA A 41 -5.70 -14.24 -7.23
C ALA A 41 -4.60 -14.61 -8.24
N ASN A 42 -3.42 -13.98 -8.15
CA ASN A 42 -2.32 -14.31 -9.05
C ASN A 42 -1.78 -15.72 -8.73
N LYS A 43 -1.59 -16.55 -9.74
CA LYS A 43 -1.16 -17.96 -9.59
C LYS A 43 0.33 -18.11 -9.24
N ARG A 44 0.92 -17.09 -8.63
CA ARG A 44 2.32 -17.04 -8.20
C ARG A 44 2.44 -17.45 -6.73
N GLY A 45 3.64 -17.90 -6.35
CA GLY A 45 3.92 -18.29 -4.98
C GLY A 45 3.52 -17.21 -3.98
N GLY A 46 2.62 -17.54 -3.07
CA GLY A 46 2.12 -16.84 -1.87
C GLY A 46 1.62 -15.43 -1.88
N VAL A 47 1.17 -14.97 -3.03
CA VAL A 47 0.06 -14.01 -3.01
C VAL A 47 -1.23 -14.65 -2.45
N ALA A 48 -1.34 -15.98 -2.49
CA ALA A 48 -2.46 -16.73 -1.92
C ALA A 48 -2.25 -17.16 -0.46
N ASP A 49 -1.07 -16.94 0.15
CA ASP A 49 -0.77 -17.48 1.48
C ASP A 49 -1.78 -16.98 2.55
N THR A 50 -2.29 -15.75 2.40
CA THR A 50 -3.32 -15.15 3.25
C THR A 50 -4.64 -15.90 3.20
N GLN A 51 -5.05 -16.32 1.99
CA GLN A 51 -6.24 -17.14 1.78
C GLN A 51 -6.04 -18.51 2.42
N ASP A 52 -4.86 -19.12 2.21
CA ASP A 52 -4.56 -20.44 2.72
C ASP A 52 -4.60 -20.48 4.28
N VAL A 53 -4.02 -19.48 4.96
CA VAL A 53 -4.09 -19.35 6.43
C VAL A 53 -5.53 -19.18 6.92
N LEU A 54 -6.33 -18.37 6.23
CA LEU A 54 -7.73 -18.18 6.61
C LEU A 54 -8.53 -19.48 6.49
N ILE A 55 -8.41 -20.13 5.35
CA ILE A 55 -9.28 -21.25 4.97
C ILE A 55 -8.80 -22.50 5.70
N TRP A 56 -7.54 -22.86 5.54
CA TRP A 56 -6.97 -24.13 6.00
C TRP A 56 -6.12 -24.02 7.27
N GLY A 57 -5.67 -22.82 7.64
CA GLY A 57 -4.83 -22.63 8.83
C GLY A 57 -3.36 -22.98 8.60
N GLU A 58 -2.96 -23.16 7.35
CA GLU A 58 -1.59 -23.45 6.94
C GLU A 58 -1.37 -22.91 5.52
N VAL A 59 -0.12 -22.58 5.19
CA VAL A 59 0.24 -22.10 3.86
C VAL A 59 0.54 -23.27 2.93
N GLY A 60 0.11 -23.18 1.67
CA GLY A 60 0.45 -24.18 0.66
C GLY A 60 -0.37 -25.46 0.72
N HIS A 61 -1.49 -25.44 1.44
CA HIS A 61 -2.48 -26.50 1.40
C HIS A 61 -2.86 -26.80 -0.06
N GLY A 62 -2.99 -28.08 -0.39
CA GLY A 62 -3.46 -28.49 -1.70
C GLY A 62 -2.45 -28.40 -2.85
N ARG A 63 -1.19 -27.98 -2.63
CA ARG A 63 -0.12 -27.96 -3.66
C ARG A 63 0.45 -29.35 -4.01
N GLU A 64 -0.27 -30.42 -3.66
CA GLU A 64 0.10 -31.78 -4.02
C GLU A 64 -0.13 -31.99 -5.53
N PRO A 65 0.79 -32.63 -6.28
CA PRO A 65 0.69 -32.79 -7.74
C PRO A 65 -0.57 -33.50 -8.26
N TRP A 66 -1.33 -34.14 -7.37
CA TRP A 66 -2.43 -35.06 -7.67
C TRP A 66 -3.81 -34.55 -7.23
N ARG A 67 -3.90 -33.35 -6.61
CA ARG A 67 -5.17 -32.75 -6.18
C ARG A 67 -5.91 -32.04 -7.31
N SER A 68 -7.21 -31.87 -7.10
CA SER A 68 -8.13 -31.06 -7.90
C SER A 68 -7.61 -29.63 -8.14
N ASP A 69 -8.21 -28.92 -9.09
CA ASP A 69 -7.96 -27.51 -9.35
C ASP A 69 -7.94 -26.73 -8.02
N PRO A 70 -6.77 -26.24 -7.55
CA PRO A 70 -6.64 -25.66 -6.22
C PRO A 70 -7.57 -24.46 -5.98
N GLU A 71 -8.02 -23.80 -7.04
CA GLU A 71 -8.98 -22.70 -6.96
C GLU A 71 -10.41 -23.18 -6.66
N LEU A 72 -10.82 -24.35 -7.18
CA LEU A 72 -12.14 -24.95 -6.89
C LEU A 72 -12.22 -25.43 -5.43
N ASP A 73 -11.16 -26.06 -4.93
CA ASP A 73 -11.09 -26.46 -3.52
C ASP A 73 -11.13 -25.21 -2.63
N ARG A 74 -10.41 -24.15 -3.02
CA ARG A 74 -10.37 -22.89 -2.28
C ARG A 74 -11.74 -22.23 -2.17
N ILE A 75 -12.47 -22.02 -3.27
CA ILE A 75 -13.80 -21.41 -3.18
C ILE A 75 -14.76 -22.28 -2.36
N THR A 76 -14.67 -23.62 -2.51
CA THR A 76 -15.53 -24.57 -1.80
C THR A 76 -15.31 -24.47 -0.30
N ASP A 77 -14.06 -24.57 0.13
CA ASP A 77 -13.70 -24.56 1.55
C ASP A 77 -13.85 -23.17 2.17
N ALA A 78 -13.53 -22.10 1.41
CA ALA A 78 -13.74 -20.73 1.85
C ALA A 78 -15.23 -20.46 2.09
N CYS A 79 -16.11 -20.86 1.16
CA CYS A 79 -17.54 -20.69 1.31
C CYS A 79 -18.13 -21.58 2.42
N ALA A 80 -17.62 -22.79 2.61
CA ALA A 80 -17.99 -23.63 3.74
C ALA A 80 -17.61 -22.97 5.08
N TRP A 81 -16.40 -22.42 5.18
CA TRP A 81 -15.94 -21.68 6.35
C TRP A 81 -16.70 -20.37 6.56
N GLY A 82 -17.03 -19.64 5.50
CA GLY A 82 -17.72 -18.34 5.55
C GLY A 82 -19.19 -18.44 5.94
N ARG A 83 -19.83 -19.59 5.69
CA ARG A 83 -21.26 -19.81 5.97
C ARG A 83 -21.64 -19.56 7.42
N LYS A 84 -20.82 -19.99 8.39
CA LYS A 84 -21.07 -19.78 9.84
C LYS A 84 -21.07 -18.30 10.24
N TYR A 85 -20.57 -17.43 9.38
CA TYR A 85 -20.39 -16.01 9.62
C TYR A 85 -21.30 -15.14 8.74
N GLY A 86 -22.13 -15.75 7.90
CA GLY A 86 -22.97 -15.06 6.93
C GLY A 86 -22.16 -14.32 5.87
N ILE A 87 -20.99 -14.85 5.49
CA ILE A 87 -20.12 -14.25 4.47
C ILE A 87 -20.62 -14.71 3.10
N ASP A 88 -20.89 -13.74 2.24
CA ASP A 88 -21.46 -13.94 0.90
C ASP A 88 -20.38 -14.32 -0.13
N GLY A 89 -19.12 -13.94 0.11
CA GLY A 89 -18.02 -14.22 -0.79
C GLY A 89 -16.69 -13.55 -0.42
N PHE A 90 -15.72 -13.63 -1.34
CA PHE A 90 -14.36 -13.17 -1.13
C PHE A 90 -13.86 -12.40 -2.35
N VAL A 91 -13.42 -11.16 -2.14
CA VAL A 91 -12.82 -10.29 -3.14
C VAL A 91 -11.31 -10.50 -3.18
N ARG A 92 -10.75 -10.59 -4.38
CA ARG A 92 -9.31 -10.73 -4.65
C ARG A 92 -8.96 -10.17 -6.02
N MET A 93 -7.66 -10.02 -6.30
CA MET A 93 -7.19 -9.41 -7.56
C MET A 93 -6.11 -10.27 -8.25
N GLU A 94 -6.23 -10.48 -9.56
CA GLU A 94 -5.13 -11.01 -10.41
C GLU A 94 -4.59 -9.91 -11.32
N TYR A 95 -5.31 -9.66 -12.42
CA TYR A 95 -5.10 -8.52 -13.31
C TYR A 95 -6.15 -7.44 -13.09
N ASP A 96 -7.32 -7.85 -12.63
CA ASP A 96 -8.47 -7.04 -12.23
C ASP A 96 -9.12 -7.72 -11.01
N PHE A 97 -10.16 -7.10 -10.43
CA PHE A 97 -10.87 -7.60 -9.28
C PHE A 97 -11.89 -8.70 -9.65
N GLU A 98 -11.88 -9.76 -8.84
CA GLU A 98 -12.84 -10.85 -8.89
C GLU A 98 -13.44 -11.14 -7.51
N ILE A 99 -14.64 -11.73 -7.50
CA ILE A 99 -15.35 -12.18 -6.31
C ILE A 99 -15.56 -13.68 -6.44
N MET A 100 -15.02 -14.45 -5.50
CA MET A 100 -15.48 -15.83 -5.23
C MET A 100 -16.80 -15.74 -4.48
N TYR A 101 -17.93 -15.93 -5.16
CA TYR A 101 -19.26 -15.75 -4.57
C TYR A 101 -19.90 -17.09 -4.18
N CYS A 102 -20.43 -17.18 -2.97
CA CYS A 102 -20.80 -18.46 -2.37
C CYS A 102 -22.16 -18.99 -2.82
N ASP A 103 -23.18 -18.14 -2.92
CA ASP A 103 -24.54 -18.56 -3.26
C ASP A 103 -25.28 -17.50 -4.08
N PHE A 104 -25.34 -17.70 -5.40
CA PHE A 104 -26.00 -16.80 -6.35
C PHE A 104 -27.52 -16.67 -6.16
N SER A 105 -28.15 -17.54 -5.36
CA SER A 105 -29.55 -17.39 -4.99
C SER A 105 -29.78 -16.36 -3.88
N GLN A 106 -28.71 -15.91 -3.22
CA GLN A 106 -28.74 -14.99 -2.09
C GLN A 106 -28.07 -13.67 -2.46
N GLY A 107 -28.71 -12.54 -2.17
CA GLY A 107 -28.10 -11.22 -2.30
C GLY A 107 -27.83 -10.72 -3.73
N LEU A 108 -28.10 -11.53 -4.76
CA LEU A 108 -27.94 -11.18 -6.16
C LEU A 108 -29.24 -11.36 -6.94
N THR A 109 -29.41 -10.59 -8.00
CA THR A 109 -30.39 -10.82 -9.05
C THR A 109 -29.72 -10.75 -10.42
N LEU A 110 -30.09 -11.67 -11.32
CA LEU A 110 -29.65 -11.60 -12.71
C LEU A 110 -30.35 -10.42 -13.38
N VAL A 111 -29.57 -9.53 -14.01
CA VAL A 111 -30.11 -8.35 -14.72
C VAL A 111 -29.87 -8.42 -16.22
N SER A 112 -28.86 -9.16 -16.68
CA SER A 112 -28.59 -9.33 -18.10
C SER A 112 -27.95 -10.68 -18.39
N SER A 113 -28.28 -11.24 -19.56
CA SER A 113 -27.72 -12.47 -20.10
C SER A 113 -27.47 -12.24 -21.59
N LEU A 114 -26.21 -12.08 -21.97
CA LEU A 114 -25.82 -11.75 -23.34
C LEU A 114 -24.92 -12.84 -23.91
N ASP A 115 -25.27 -13.37 -25.07
CA ASP A 115 -24.42 -14.32 -25.76
C ASP A 115 -23.17 -13.60 -26.28
N THR A 116 -22.01 -14.18 -25.97
CA THR A 116 -20.72 -13.66 -26.43
C THR A 116 -20.40 -14.23 -27.80
N PRO A 117 -19.68 -13.48 -28.65
CA PRO A 117 -19.28 -13.98 -29.96
C PRO A 117 -18.49 -15.29 -29.85
N SER A 118 -18.80 -16.26 -30.70
CA SER A 118 -18.16 -17.58 -30.70
C SER A 118 -16.74 -17.60 -31.28
N ASP A 119 -16.31 -16.48 -31.87
CA ASP A 119 -14.99 -16.33 -32.49
C ASP A 119 -13.93 -15.96 -31.44
N ALA A 120 -13.00 -16.89 -31.18
CA ALA A 120 -11.90 -16.69 -30.25
C ALA A 120 -11.00 -15.48 -30.59
N ARG A 121 -11.02 -14.98 -31.84
CA ARG A 121 -10.32 -13.74 -32.23
C ARG A 121 -10.95 -12.48 -31.64
N LEU A 122 -12.20 -12.57 -31.19
CA LEU A 122 -12.93 -11.48 -30.55
C LEU A 122 -12.77 -11.47 -29.02
N ALA A 123 -12.07 -12.47 -28.44
CA ALA A 123 -11.72 -12.45 -27.03
C ALA A 123 -10.77 -11.27 -26.76
N PRO A 124 -10.98 -10.49 -25.68
CA PRO A 124 -10.14 -9.37 -25.35
C PRO A 124 -8.72 -9.89 -25.10
N PRO A 125 -7.69 -9.25 -25.71
CA PRO A 125 -6.33 -9.65 -25.44
C PRO A 125 -6.03 -9.39 -23.96
N LEU A 126 -5.12 -10.18 -23.38
CA LEU A 126 -4.71 -10.04 -21.98
C LEU A 126 -4.33 -8.61 -21.58
N MET A 127 -3.87 -7.80 -22.54
CA MET A 127 -3.55 -6.39 -22.32
C MET A 127 -4.78 -5.53 -22.00
N GLU A 128 -5.96 -5.83 -22.57
CA GLU A 128 -7.20 -5.11 -22.24
C GLU A 128 -7.67 -5.44 -20.83
N VAL A 129 -7.51 -6.68 -20.38
CA VAL A 129 -7.81 -7.08 -18.99
C VAL A 129 -6.93 -6.32 -18.00
N ARG A 130 -5.62 -6.23 -18.30
CA ARG A 130 -4.67 -5.43 -17.50
C ARG A 130 -4.99 -3.95 -17.54
N HIS A 131 -5.46 -3.45 -18.68
CA HIS A 131 -5.85 -2.05 -18.81
C HIS A 131 -7.11 -1.75 -17.98
N ALA A 132 -8.10 -2.66 -17.99
CA ALA A 132 -9.29 -2.58 -17.16
C ALA A 132 -8.94 -2.53 -15.66
N GLY A 133 -8.15 -3.49 -15.17
CA GLY A 133 -7.70 -3.47 -13.77
C GLY A 133 -6.81 -2.26 -13.45
N GLY A 134 -6.04 -1.78 -14.42
CA GLY A 134 -5.24 -0.56 -14.30
C GLY A 134 -6.04 0.71 -14.01
N ARG A 135 -7.35 0.75 -14.33
CA ARG A 135 -8.27 1.84 -13.97
C ARG A 135 -8.37 2.03 -12.45
N HIS A 136 -8.07 0.96 -11.68
CA HIS A 136 -8.18 0.91 -10.22
C HIS A 136 -6.83 1.08 -9.50
N ASN A 137 -5.75 1.42 -10.21
CA ASN A 137 -4.41 1.58 -9.60
C ASN A 137 -4.26 2.83 -8.72
N ALA A 138 -5.07 3.85 -8.97
CA ALA A 138 -5.05 5.10 -8.22
C ALA A 138 -6.14 5.10 -7.15
N PHE A 139 -5.90 5.83 -6.06
CA PHE A 139 -6.91 6.08 -5.04
C PHE A 139 -8.21 6.62 -5.68
N PRO A 140 -9.41 6.11 -5.32
CA PRO A 140 -9.71 5.24 -4.17
C PRO A 140 -9.58 3.72 -4.43
N GLY A 141 -9.10 3.30 -5.60
CA GLY A 141 -9.10 1.90 -6.04
C GLY A 141 -10.47 1.46 -6.56
N GLU A 142 -10.81 0.18 -6.37
CA GLU A 142 -12.12 -0.37 -6.73
C GLU A 142 -13.22 0.17 -5.81
N SER A 143 -13.85 1.27 -6.24
CA SER A 143 -14.85 2.01 -5.47
C SER A 143 -16.16 1.26 -5.21
N ARG A 144 -16.46 0.18 -5.95
CA ARG A 144 -17.62 -0.69 -5.69
C ARG A 144 -17.43 -1.54 -4.43
N VAL A 145 -16.19 -1.61 -3.91
CA VAL A 145 -15.82 -2.34 -2.70
C VAL A 145 -15.52 -1.35 -1.56
N GLN A 146 -16.36 -1.36 -0.51
CA GLN A 146 -16.19 -0.47 0.63
C GLN A 146 -15.52 -1.15 1.81
N VAL A 147 -14.19 -1.14 1.84
CA VAL A 147 -13.40 -1.74 2.94
C VAL A 147 -13.61 -1.00 4.27
N ASP A 148 -14.09 -1.70 5.30
CA ASP A 148 -14.12 -1.21 6.68
C ASP A 148 -12.76 -1.39 7.36
N SER A 149 -12.01 -0.30 7.53
CA SER A 149 -10.68 -0.37 8.15
C SER A 149 -10.72 -0.85 9.61
N ALA A 150 -11.86 -0.73 10.30
CA ALA A 150 -12.00 -1.24 11.66
C ALA A 150 -11.97 -2.78 11.73
N THR A 151 -12.11 -3.46 10.59
CA THR A 151 -12.04 -4.92 10.45
C THR A 151 -10.77 -5.36 9.70
N MET A 152 -9.73 -4.52 9.65
CA MET A 152 -8.49 -4.85 8.96
C MET A 152 -7.55 -5.72 9.82
N ILE A 153 -7.26 -6.94 9.38
CA ILE A 153 -6.28 -7.84 9.97
C ILE A 153 -4.99 -7.76 9.17
N SER A 154 -3.91 -7.28 9.79
CA SER A 154 -2.61 -7.22 9.12
C SER A 154 -1.67 -8.32 9.56
N PHE A 155 -1.03 -9.01 8.61
CA PHE A 155 0.06 -9.94 8.93
C PHE A 155 1.37 -9.23 9.28
N PHE A 156 1.36 -7.89 9.28
CA PHE A 156 2.44 -7.07 9.79
C PHE A 156 2.31 -6.76 11.29
N ASP A 157 1.19 -7.13 11.93
CA ASP A 157 0.96 -6.96 13.38
C ASP A 157 2.18 -7.46 14.18
N PRO A 158 2.84 -6.60 14.99
CA PRO A 158 3.95 -7.00 15.85
C PRO A 158 3.63 -8.13 16.82
N ALA A 159 2.34 -8.37 17.12
CA ALA A 159 1.89 -9.51 17.92
C ALA A 159 2.16 -10.87 17.26
N LEU A 160 2.35 -10.91 15.93
CA LEU A 160 2.69 -12.12 15.17
C LEU A 160 4.20 -12.35 15.18
N THR A 161 4.71 -12.72 16.34
CA THR A 161 6.15 -12.76 16.63
C THR A 161 6.94 -13.70 15.71
N SER A 162 6.33 -14.79 15.22
CA SER A 162 6.98 -15.69 14.26
C SER A 162 7.23 -15.01 12.92
N LEU A 163 6.30 -14.16 12.46
CA LEU A 163 6.45 -13.38 11.24
C LEU A 163 7.42 -12.22 11.41
N VAL A 164 7.46 -11.60 12.59
CA VAL A 164 8.49 -10.59 12.94
C VAL A 164 9.89 -11.20 12.86
N ALA A 165 10.08 -12.42 13.38
CA ALA A 165 11.35 -13.13 13.30
C ALA A 165 11.67 -13.53 11.85
N ALA A 166 10.70 -14.08 11.12
CA ALA A 166 10.87 -14.58 9.76
C ALA A 166 11.26 -13.47 8.76
N ARG A 167 10.80 -12.23 8.98
CA ARG A 167 11.10 -11.10 8.08
C ARG A 167 12.40 -10.36 8.39
N ARG A 168 13.10 -10.72 9.46
CA ARG A 168 14.32 -10.01 9.89
C ARG A 168 15.43 -10.14 8.84
N GLY A 169 15.97 -9.01 8.40
CA GLY A 169 17.06 -8.96 7.42
C GLY A 169 16.63 -9.26 5.99
N LEU A 170 15.33 -9.44 5.73
CA LEU A 170 14.79 -9.62 4.39
C LEU A 170 14.26 -8.28 3.84
N PRO A 171 14.36 -8.03 2.53
CA PRO A 171 13.64 -6.95 1.89
C PRO A 171 12.13 -7.28 1.82
N ARG A 172 11.28 -6.26 1.73
CA ARG A 172 9.81 -6.41 1.66
C ARG A 172 9.34 -7.35 0.55
N THR A 173 10.01 -7.34 -0.59
CA THR A 173 9.73 -8.21 -1.75
C THR A 173 9.88 -9.71 -1.45
N GLN A 174 10.55 -10.06 -0.36
CA GLN A 174 10.77 -11.43 0.11
C GLN A 174 9.95 -11.78 1.36
N TYR A 175 9.05 -10.91 1.81
CA TYR A 175 8.18 -11.22 2.95
C TYR A 175 7.17 -12.30 2.59
N ARG A 176 7.02 -13.27 3.49
CA ARG A 176 6.21 -14.48 3.30
C ARG A 176 5.45 -14.80 4.57
N ILE A 177 4.20 -15.22 4.43
CA ILE A 177 3.42 -15.79 5.53
C ILE A 177 3.80 -17.27 5.77
N ALA A 178 4.47 -17.92 4.81
CA ALA A 178 4.87 -19.33 4.87
C ALA A 178 5.60 -19.79 6.16
N HIS A 179 6.13 -18.87 6.95
CA HIS A 179 6.82 -19.15 8.23
C HIS A 179 5.99 -18.78 9.47
N ILE A 180 4.68 -18.58 9.32
CA ILE A 180 3.76 -18.35 10.44
C ILE A 180 3.71 -19.59 11.34
N SER A 181 3.84 -19.39 12.65
CA SER A 181 3.69 -20.46 13.63
C SER A 181 2.23 -20.86 13.83
N GLY A 182 1.97 -22.06 14.35
CA GLY A 182 0.61 -22.49 14.69
C GLY A 182 -0.08 -21.59 15.73
N GLU A 183 0.69 -21.00 16.66
CA GLU A 183 0.17 -20.04 17.64
C GLU A 183 -0.29 -18.75 16.96
N ASP A 184 0.53 -18.19 16.07
CA ASP A 184 0.19 -16.96 15.34
C ASP A 184 -0.96 -17.21 14.36
N THR A 185 -1.02 -18.37 13.71
CA THR A 185 -2.18 -18.76 12.88
C THR A 185 -3.46 -18.84 13.72
N ALA A 186 -3.40 -19.46 14.91
CA ALA A 186 -4.55 -19.52 15.81
C ALA A 186 -4.99 -18.12 16.26
N ARG A 187 -4.03 -17.22 16.53
CA ARG A 187 -4.30 -15.81 16.86
C ARG A 187 -5.02 -15.09 15.73
N VAL A 188 -4.52 -15.18 14.49
CA VAL A 188 -5.16 -14.57 13.31
C VAL A 188 -6.60 -15.09 13.14
N ARG A 189 -6.82 -16.41 13.25
CA ARG A 189 -8.16 -17.00 13.10
C ARG A 189 -9.11 -16.59 14.24
N ALA A 190 -8.60 -16.43 15.45
CA ALA A 190 -9.36 -15.91 16.59
C ALA A 190 -9.75 -14.44 16.37
N ASP A 191 -8.81 -13.62 15.89
CA ASP A 191 -9.04 -12.20 15.60
C ASP A 191 -10.11 -12.01 14.53
N ILE A 192 -10.08 -12.83 13.48
CA ILE A 192 -11.13 -12.83 12.45
C ILE A 192 -12.48 -13.24 13.05
N SER A 193 -12.51 -14.27 13.89
CA SER A 193 -13.75 -14.73 14.51
C SER A 193 -14.38 -13.67 15.43
N GLU A 194 -13.56 -12.98 16.22
CA GLU A 194 -14.00 -11.86 17.07
C GLU A 194 -14.54 -10.71 16.24
N MET A 195 -13.77 -10.28 15.25
CA MET A 195 -14.09 -9.16 14.38
C MET A 195 -15.39 -9.36 13.59
N VAL A 196 -15.62 -10.57 13.07
CA VAL A 196 -16.86 -10.94 12.36
C VAL A 196 -18.08 -10.88 13.27
N ALA A 197 -17.90 -11.26 14.54
CA ALA A 197 -18.98 -11.35 15.53
C ALA A 197 -19.25 -10.00 16.24
N ARG A 198 -18.35 -9.03 16.09
CA ARG A 198 -18.45 -7.72 16.72
C ARG A 198 -19.59 -6.90 16.13
N ASP A 199 -20.22 -6.09 16.98
CA ASP A 199 -21.20 -5.08 16.55
C ASP A 199 -20.52 -4.06 15.60
N PRO A 200 -21.03 -3.88 14.37
CA PRO A 200 -20.49 -2.92 13.40
C PRO A 200 -20.45 -1.47 13.90
N THR A 201 -21.26 -1.12 14.90
CA THR A 201 -21.27 0.22 15.51
C THR A 201 -20.14 0.44 16.52
N GLY A 202 -19.51 -0.65 16.99
CA GLY A 202 -18.42 -0.68 17.97
C GLY A 202 -17.05 -0.24 17.43
N LYS A 203 -17.02 0.79 16.58
CA LYS A 203 -15.80 1.36 15.97
C LYS A 203 -15.64 2.85 16.23
N SER A 204 -14.46 3.39 15.96
CA SER A 204 -14.16 4.82 16.16
C SER A 204 -14.89 5.74 15.18
N GLY A 205 -15.18 5.25 13.97
CA GLY A 205 -15.72 6.04 12.86
C GLY A 205 -14.66 6.81 12.07
N ILE A 206 -13.37 6.61 12.36
CA ILE A 206 -12.27 7.20 11.60
C ILE A 206 -12.16 6.52 10.23
N ASP A 207 -12.11 7.33 9.17
CA ASP A 207 -11.74 6.87 7.84
C ASP A 207 -10.21 6.78 7.71
N TRP A 208 -9.67 5.63 8.12
CA TRP A 208 -8.24 5.35 8.10
C TRP A 208 -7.66 5.34 6.68
N ARG A 209 -8.47 5.00 5.67
CA ARG A 209 -8.04 4.95 4.26
C ARG A 209 -7.77 6.35 3.75
N THR A 210 -8.73 7.25 3.96
CA THR A 210 -8.58 8.67 3.61
C THR A 210 -7.46 9.32 4.39
N LEU A 211 -7.29 8.99 5.68
CA LEU A 211 -6.18 9.47 6.49
C LEU A 211 -4.82 9.05 5.92
N ALA A 212 -4.64 7.77 5.60
CA ALA A 212 -3.41 7.26 5.01
C ALA A 212 -3.10 7.92 3.66
N GLN A 213 -4.14 8.15 2.83
CA GLN A 213 -4.01 8.88 1.57
C GLN A 213 -3.55 10.33 1.81
N ALA A 214 -4.17 11.06 2.74
CA ALA A 214 -3.80 12.44 3.05
C ALA A 214 -2.35 12.57 3.54
N ILE A 215 -1.86 11.60 4.32
CA ILE A 215 -0.45 11.53 4.75
C ILE A 215 0.46 11.32 3.53
N GLN A 216 0.14 10.36 2.66
CA GLN A 216 0.92 10.11 1.44
C GLN A 216 0.95 11.34 0.53
N GLU A 217 -0.18 12.02 0.31
CA GLU A 217 -0.26 13.25 -0.49
C GLU A 217 0.54 14.40 0.15
N ARG A 218 0.53 14.51 1.48
CA ARG A 218 1.25 15.57 2.21
C ARG A 218 2.77 15.49 2.04
N PHE A 219 3.31 14.26 2.01
CA PHE A 219 4.76 14.02 2.09
C PHE A 219 5.37 13.38 0.84
N GLY A 220 4.61 12.59 0.08
CA GLY A 220 5.11 11.69 -0.96
C GLY A 220 5.94 12.36 -2.05
N ASP A 221 5.36 13.33 -2.75
CA ASP A 221 6.06 14.05 -3.82
C ASP A 221 7.24 14.86 -3.29
N ARG A 222 7.10 15.43 -2.09
CA ARG A 222 8.15 16.25 -1.49
C ARG A 222 9.34 15.41 -1.03
N LEU A 223 9.10 14.23 -0.46
CA LEU A 223 10.15 13.25 -0.14
C LEU A 223 10.94 12.91 -1.41
N SER A 224 10.26 12.52 -2.49
CA SER A 224 10.90 12.20 -3.76
C SER A 224 11.67 13.38 -4.35
N TYR A 225 11.11 14.58 -4.28
CA TYR A 225 11.74 15.79 -4.81
C TYR A 225 13.00 16.18 -4.01
N ILE A 226 12.95 16.15 -2.68
CA ILE A 226 14.14 16.41 -1.85
C ILE A 226 15.22 15.35 -2.12
N ARG A 227 14.85 14.07 -2.23
CA ARG A 227 15.78 13.00 -2.62
C ARG A 227 16.43 13.29 -3.98
N HIS A 228 15.64 13.69 -4.98
CA HIS A 228 16.17 14.07 -6.29
C HIS A 228 17.20 15.22 -6.19
N LEU A 229 16.88 16.28 -5.44
CA LEU A 229 17.79 17.40 -5.20
C LEU A 229 19.09 16.97 -4.51
N LEU A 230 19.01 16.08 -3.52
CA LEU A 230 20.17 15.54 -2.80
C LEU A 230 21.09 14.70 -3.70
N HIS A 231 20.51 13.90 -4.60
CA HIS A 231 21.29 13.16 -5.61
C HIS A 231 21.88 14.09 -6.68
N LEU A 232 21.15 15.13 -7.10
CA LEU A 232 21.67 16.15 -8.00
C LEU A 232 22.87 16.89 -7.40
N ALA A 233 22.80 17.25 -6.12
CA ALA A 233 23.91 17.89 -5.41
C ALA A 233 25.17 17.02 -5.40
N ARG A 234 25.02 15.69 -5.28
CA ARG A 234 26.14 14.74 -5.37
C ARG A 234 26.84 14.80 -6.73
N LEU A 235 26.06 14.91 -7.81
CA LEU A 235 26.61 15.00 -9.17
C LEU A 235 27.33 16.33 -9.39
N VAL A 236 26.75 17.44 -8.94
CA VAL A 236 27.35 18.77 -9.02
C VAL A 236 28.65 18.85 -8.20
N ALA A 237 28.68 18.24 -7.02
CA ALA A 237 29.88 18.20 -6.17
C ALA A 237 31.00 17.31 -6.72
N ALA A 238 30.68 16.38 -7.65
CA ALA A 238 31.65 15.49 -8.28
C ALA A 238 32.30 16.08 -9.54
N ASP A 239 31.80 17.22 -10.04
CA ASP A 239 32.38 17.91 -11.19
C ASP A 239 33.59 18.74 -10.74
N ILE A 240 34.78 18.35 -11.20
CA ILE A 240 36.10 18.74 -10.66
C ILE A 240 36.59 20.04 -11.30
N ASP A 241 35.76 21.07 -11.26
CA ASP A 241 36.27 22.44 -11.39
C ASP A 241 35.55 23.29 -10.37
N ALA A 242 36.27 23.70 -9.32
CA ALA A 242 35.83 24.56 -8.22
C ALA A 242 35.52 25.99 -8.71
N SER A 243 34.76 26.11 -9.79
CA SER A 243 34.27 27.36 -10.34
C SER A 243 33.23 27.95 -9.40
N LEU A 244 33.09 29.28 -9.48
CA LEU A 244 32.01 30.01 -8.82
C LEU A 244 30.62 29.47 -9.19
N GLN A 245 30.49 28.82 -10.36
CA GLN A 245 29.24 28.27 -10.86
C GLN A 245 28.81 27.00 -10.11
N VAL A 246 29.73 26.08 -9.81
CA VAL A 246 29.46 24.88 -8.99
C VAL A 246 29.04 25.28 -7.58
N HIS A 247 29.70 26.28 -7.00
CA HIS A 247 29.33 26.82 -5.69
C HIS A 247 27.92 27.44 -5.69
N ALA A 248 27.59 28.24 -6.72
CA ALA A 248 26.27 28.85 -6.85
C ALA A 248 25.16 27.79 -7.06
N GLN A 249 25.41 26.75 -7.85
CA GLN A 249 24.48 25.64 -8.03
C GLN A 249 24.26 24.87 -6.73
N PHE A 250 25.33 24.58 -6.00
CA PHE A 250 25.25 23.87 -4.72
C PHE A 250 24.48 24.67 -3.66
N GLN A 251 24.72 25.99 -3.59
CA GLN A 251 23.93 26.90 -2.72
C GLN A 251 22.46 26.91 -3.11
N SER A 252 22.15 26.96 -4.42
CA SER A 252 20.79 26.94 -4.93
C SER A 252 20.05 25.65 -4.54
N ILE A 253 20.69 24.49 -4.72
CA ILE A 253 20.12 23.19 -4.32
C ILE A 253 19.87 23.14 -2.81
N THR A 254 20.84 23.61 -2.01
CA THR A 254 20.70 23.65 -0.55
C THR A 254 19.55 24.57 -0.12
N ALA A 255 19.41 25.74 -0.75
CA ALA A 255 18.32 26.68 -0.50
C ALA A 255 16.96 26.07 -0.87
N GLU A 256 16.86 25.34 -1.98
CA GLU A 256 15.62 24.70 -2.40
C GLU A 256 15.23 23.56 -1.44
N ILE A 257 16.16 22.69 -1.02
CA ILE A 257 15.91 21.66 0.00
C ILE A 257 15.33 22.30 1.27
N ARG A 258 15.94 23.40 1.73
CA ARG A 258 15.49 24.13 2.91
C ARG A 258 14.08 24.69 2.76
N LYS A 259 13.78 25.28 1.61
CA LYS A 259 12.45 25.77 1.28
C LYS A 259 11.42 24.64 1.35
N GLN A 260 11.72 23.46 0.81
CA GLN A 260 10.81 22.31 0.87
C GLN A 260 10.57 21.84 2.32
N LEU A 261 11.61 21.78 3.14
CA LEU A 261 11.48 21.45 4.57
C LEU A 261 10.65 22.49 5.32
N LEU A 262 10.91 23.79 5.07
CA LEU A 262 10.16 24.89 5.68
C LEU A 262 8.67 24.83 5.33
N VAL A 263 8.32 24.56 4.06
CA VAL A 263 6.92 24.40 3.64
C VAL A 263 6.23 23.28 4.42
N SER A 264 6.93 22.17 4.68
CA SER A 264 6.37 21.05 5.45
C SER A 264 6.22 21.37 6.93
N LEU A 265 7.24 21.97 7.53
CA LEU A 265 7.39 22.11 8.97
C LEU A 265 6.82 23.42 9.54
N SER A 266 6.65 24.45 8.71
CA SER A 266 6.18 25.78 9.14
C SER A 266 4.89 25.79 9.95
N PRO A 267 3.87 24.93 9.71
CA PRO A 267 2.67 24.89 10.55
C PRO A 267 2.95 24.50 12.01
N HIS A 268 4.09 23.88 12.27
CA HIS A 268 4.50 23.35 13.57
C HIS A 268 5.59 24.19 14.25
N MET A 269 6.00 25.32 13.67
CA MET A 269 7.06 26.18 14.21
C MET A 269 6.52 27.15 15.26
N PRO A 270 6.95 27.05 16.54
CA PRO A 270 6.63 28.05 17.55
C PRO A 270 7.22 29.43 17.20
N ARG A 271 6.58 30.49 17.70
CA ARG A 271 7.03 31.88 17.50
C ARG A 271 8.25 32.26 18.35
N GLU A 272 8.40 31.63 19.51
CA GLU A 272 9.45 31.91 20.50
C GLU A 272 10.53 30.82 20.50
N GLY A 273 11.72 31.14 21.01
CA GLY A 273 12.83 30.19 21.15
C GLY A 273 13.50 29.77 19.83
N ILE A 274 13.38 30.57 18.76
CA ILE A 274 13.87 30.21 17.42
C ILE A 274 15.35 29.80 17.47
N GLY A 275 15.64 28.58 17.03
CA GLY A 275 16.99 28.02 16.97
C GLY A 275 17.46 27.32 18.25
N GLU A 276 16.68 27.36 19.33
CA GLU A 276 16.96 26.59 20.54
C GLU A 276 16.62 25.10 20.36
N PRO A 277 17.27 24.17 21.09
CA PRO A 277 16.94 22.74 21.01
C PRO A 277 15.45 22.44 21.21
N ALA A 278 14.82 23.09 22.20
CA ALA A 278 13.40 22.93 22.50
C ALA A 278 12.48 23.37 21.35
N TRP A 279 12.92 24.31 20.49
CA TRP A 279 12.17 24.75 19.32
C TRP A 279 12.12 23.66 18.24
N PHE A 280 13.24 23.00 17.96
CA PHE A 280 13.28 21.87 17.04
C PHE A 280 12.46 20.69 17.56
N GLU A 281 12.53 20.40 18.85
CA GLU A 281 11.69 19.36 19.46
C GLU A 281 10.19 19.65 19.36
N ALA A 282 9.79 20.91 19.57
CA ALA A 282 8.40 21.32 19.44
C ALA A 282 7.90 21.15 17.99
N ILE A 283 8.73 21.48 16.99
CA ILE A 283 8.43 21.25 15.57
C ILE A 283 8.27 19.76 15.30
N ALA A 284 9.19 18.92 15.79
CA ALA A 284 9.15 17.48 15.58
C ALA A 284 7.87 16.87 16.16
N ARG A 285 7.57 17.19 17.43
CA ARG A 285 6.33 16.73 18.09
C ARG A 285 5.08 17.21 17.34
N GLY A 286 5.00 18.50 17.00
CA GLY A 286 3.85 19.05 16.31
C GLY A 286 3.63 18.44 14.91
N CYS A 287 4.71 18.13 14.20
CA CYS A 287 4.67 17.42 12.92
C CYS A 287 4.17 15.99 13.10
N THR A 288 4.74 15.23 14.04
CA THR A 288 4.40 13.83 14.29
C THR A 288 2.93 13.66 14.69
N THR A 289 2.39 14.55 15.51
CA THR A 289 1.00 14.46 16.01
C THR A 289 0.00 15.25 15.16
N SER A 290 0.36 15.67 13.96
CA SER A 290 -0.43 16.62 13.16
C SER A 290 -1.76 16.03 12.66
N PHE A 291 -1.82 14.72 12.43
CA PHE A 291 -2.99 14.03 11.89
C PHE A 291 -3.79 13.24 12.93
N THR A 292 -3.18 12.88 14.05
CA THR A 292 -3.81 12.09 15.11
C THR A 292 -4.26 12.89 16.35
N PRO A 293 -4.34 14.24 16.36
CA PRO A 293 -4.70 14.92 17.59
C PRO A 293 -6.16 14.64 17.93
N ARG A 294 -6.41 14.23 19.19
CA ARG A 294 -7.75 14.02 19.76
C ARG A 294 -8.52 12.84 19.19
N PHE A 295 -7.82 11.83 18.67
CA PHE A 295 -8.47 10.59 18.31
C PHE A 295 -9.18 9.95 19.53
N PRO A 296 -10.38 9.36 19.36
CA PRO A 296 -11.12 8.73 20.43
C PRO A 296 -10.55 7.33 20.72
N GLU A 297 -9.32 7.24 21.21
CA GLU A 297 -8.59 5.98 21.45
C GLU A 297 -9.34 4.98 22.33
N ALA A 298 -10.22 5.46 23.22
CA ALA A 298 -11.09 4.64 24.05
C ALA A 298 -12.08 3.80 23.21
N ARG A 299 -12.41 4.23 21.99
CA ARG A 299 -13.30 3.55 21.06
C ARG A 299 -12.57 2.68 20.04
N PHE A 300 -11.25 2.68 20.04
CA PHE A 300 -10.49 1.94 19.04
C PHE A 300 -10.66 0.44 19.22
N THR A 301 -11.06 -0.21 18.14
CA THR A 301 -10.93 -1.66 18.00
C THR A 301 -9.45 -2.06 18.03
N ARG A 302 -9.17 -3.36 18.18
CA ARG A 302 -7.79 -3.84 18.11
C ARG A 302 -7.13 -3.50 16.77
N GLN A 303 -7.88 -3.58 15.68
CA GLN A 303 -7.44 -3.26 14.33
C GLN A 303 -7.14 -1.76 14.19
N GLU A 304 -8.00 -0.90 14.74
CA GLU A 304 -7.79 0.55 14.74
C GLU A 304 -6.57 0.98 15.57
N ARG A 305 -6.26 0.28 16.68
CA ARG A 305 -5.02 0.53 17.43
C ARG A 305 -3.78 0.24 16.60
N LEU A 306 -3.80 -0.85 15.82
CA LEU A 306 -2.69 -1.18 14.93
C LEU A 306 -2.54 -0.14 13.81
N LEU A 307 -3.65 0.31 13.23
CA LEU A 307 -3.67 1.38 12.24
C LEU A 307 -3.14 2.71 12.81
N ASN A 308 -3.55 3.07 14.03
CA ASN A 308 -3.05 4.26 14.71
C ASN A 308 -1.54 4.19 14.92
N TYR A 309 -1.05 3.07 15.46
CA TYR A 309 0.37 2.85 15.66
C TYR A 309 1.15 2.98 14.34
N ALA A 310 0.66 2.36 13.26
CA ALA A 310 1.30 2.49 11.95
C ALA A 310 1.36 3.94 11.44
N VAL A 311 0.28 4.71 11.61
CA VAL A 311 0.23 6.14 11.27
C VAL A 311 1.23 6.94 12.10
N GLU A 312 1.27 6.73 13.41
CA GLU A 312 2.18 7.42 14.32
C GLU A 312 3.64 7.13 14.01
N GLU A 313 4.00 5.87 13.73
CA GLU A 313 5.37 5.48 13.37
C GLU A 313 5.82 6.10 12.04
N VAL A 314 4.94 6.13 11.03
CA VAL A 314 5.23 6.76 9.74
C VAL A 314 5.44 8.27 9.91
N LEU A 315 4.56 8.93 10.65
CA LEU A 315 4.68 10.37 10.92
C LEU A 315 5.92 10.66 11.78
N HIS A 316 6.24 9.81 12.75
CA HIS A 316 7.45 9.91 13.55
C HIS A 316 8.70 9.88 12.67
N GLU A 317 8.86 8.87 11.82
CA GLU A 317 10.07 8.74 10.99
C GLU A 317 10.21 9.86 9.96
N VAL A 318 9.11 10.24 9.29
CA VAL A 318 9.13 11.37 8.33
C VAL A 318 9.51 12.67 9.03
N CYS A 319 8.83 12.99 10.14
CA CYS A 319 9.07 14.23 10.87
C CYS A 319 10.44 14.25 11.56
N ARG A 320 10.95 13.11 12.03
CA ARG A 320 12.30 12.97 12.58
C ARG A 320 13.34 13.36 11.53
N VAL A 321 13.31 12.75 10.34
CA VAL A 321 14.25 13.08 9.25
C VAL A 321 14.10 14.54 8.81
N TYR A 322 12.88 15.03 8.63
CA TYR A 322 12.65 16.41 8.22
C TYR A 322 13.22 17.41 9.22
N THR A 323 13.00 17.19 10.52
CA THR A 323 13.45 18.10 11.58
C THR A 323 14.94 17.99 11.86
N GLU A 324 15.54 16.81 11.78
CA GLU A 324 16.99 16.63 11.87
C GLU A 324 17.72 17.39 10.75
N VAL A 325 17.25 17.23 9.51
CA VAL A 325 17.81 17.94 8.35
C VAL A 325 17.56 19.44 8.44
N TRP A 326 16.37 19.85 8.88
CA TRP A 326 16.06 21.27 9.11
C TRP A 326 16.98 21.91 10.16
N ARG A 327 17.22 21.24 11.30
CA ARG A 327 18.14 21.69 12.35
C ARG A 327 19.54 21.90 11.81
N ASP A 328 20.04 20.90 11.09
CA ASP A 328 21.36 20.93 10.47
C ASP A 328 21.46 22.10 9.47
N ALA A 329 20.44 22.29 8.62
CA ALA A 329 20.39 23.37 7.64
C ALA A 329 20.23 24.76 8.26
N PHE A 330 19.48 24.87 9.36
CA PHE A 330 19.33 26.10 10.15
C PHE A 330 20.64 26.49 10.84
N GLY A 331 21.46 25.52 11.24
CA GLY A 331 22.80 25.78 11.76
C GLY A 331 23.77 26.36 10.71
N LEU A 332 23.65 25.94 9.44
CA LEU A 332 24.48 26.43 8.32
C LEU A 332 24.27 27.92 8.07
N ASP A 333 23.08 28.32 7.62
CA ASP A 333 22.28 29.20 8.45
C ASP A 333 22.90 30.43 9.12
N VAL A 334 22.84 30.29 10.44
CA VAL A 334 23.41 31.17 11.44
C VAL A 334 24.92 31.34 11.26
N ARG A 335 25.65 30.30 10.83
CA ARG A 335 27.10 30.36 10.60
C ARG A 335 27.45 31.18 9.35
N ALA A 336 26.66 31.05 8.27
CA ALA A 336 26.87 31.74 7.00
C ALA A 336 26.58 33.25 7.08
N LYS A 337 25.80 33.72 8.07
CA LYS A 337 25.62 35.16 8.32
C LYS A 337 26.91 35.91 8.72
N GLY A 338 28.04 35.21 8.89
CA GLY A 338 29.36 35.79 9.18
C GLY A 338 30.49 35.45 8.21
N SER A 339 30.29 34.59 7.19
CA SER A 339 31.35 34.18 6.26
C SER A 339 30.81 33.74 4.89
N ASN A 340 31.70 33.68 3.88
CA ASN A 340 31.37 33.01 2.61
C ASN A 340 30.95 31.56 2.86
N PHE A 341 30.04 31.06 2.03
CA PHE A 341 29.58 29.68 2.01
C PHE A 341 30.77 28.71 1.91
N ASP A 342 30.89 27.80 2.87
CA ASP A 342 31.96 26.80 2.92
C ASP A 342 31.46 25.45 2.38
N ALA A 343 31.84 25.16 1.13
CA ALA A 343 31.50 23.89 0.47
C ALA A 343 32.07 22.66 1.20
N SER A 344 33.18 22.81 1.94
CA SER A 344 33.80 21.72 2.69
C SER A 344 32.97 21.27 3.90
N ILE A 345 32.17 22.19 4.47
CA ILE A 345 31.23 21.90 5.57
C ILE A 345 29.89 21.41 4.99
N ALA A 346 29.42 22.01 3.90
CA ALA A 346 28.11 21.70 3.35
C ALA A 346 28.06 20.33 2.62
N SER A 347 29.14 19.92 1.96
CA SER A 347 29.23 18.62 1.25
C SER A 347 28.98 17.39 2.14
N PRO A 348 29.67 17.20 3.30
CA PRO A 348 29.40 16.06 4.18
C PRO A 348 27.98 16.11 4.78
N MET A 349 27.41 17.31 4.97
CA MET A 349 26.03 17.45 5.44
C MET A 349 25.02 16.99 4.39
N LEU A 350 25.19 17.37 3.12
CA LEU A 350 24.33 16.87 2.04
C LEU A 350 24.45 15.35 1.86
N ALA A 351 25.64 14.78 2.02
CA ALA A 351 25.82 13.34 2.01
C ALA A 351 25.02 12.66 3.13
N LYS A 352 25.12 13.18 4.37
CA LYS A 352 24.31 12.72 5.50
C LYS A 352 22.81 12.84 5.23
N TRP A 353 22.35 13.96 4.68
CA TRP A 353 20.94 14.17 4.37
C TRP A 353 20.45 13.23 3.27
N ARG A 354 21.25 13.01 2.23
CA ARG A 354 20.97 12.03 1.17
C ARG A 354 20.77 10.65 1.76
N ASP A 355 21.71 10.18 2.58
CA ASP A 355 21.64 8.84 3.16
C ASP A 355 20.41 8.70 4.08
N ALA A 356 20.06 9.75 4.83
CA ALA A 356 18.85 9.77 5.65
C ALA A 356 17.55 9.72 4.81
N PHE A 357 17.47 10.47 3.71
CA PHE A 357 16.30 10.47 2.81
C PHE A 357 16.20 9.19 1.98
N ASP A 358 17.32 8.62 1.54
CA ASP A 358 17.37 7.33 0.85
C ASP A 358 16.87 6.22 1.79
N ALA A 359 17.38 6.15 3.02
CA ALA A 359 16.94 5.18 4.02
C ALA A 359 15.46 5.36 4.39
N LEU A 360 14.97 6.60 4.52
CA LEU A 360 13.55 6.86 4.80
C LEU A 360 12.65 6.41 3.64
N ILE A 361 13.01 6.72 2.39
CA ILE A 361 12.22 6.32 1.23
C ILE A 361 12.24 4.80 1.06
N GLU A 362 13.37 4.13 1.29
CA GLU A 362 13.45 2.68 1.31
C GLU A 362 12.62 2.07 2.46
N TRP A 363 12.63 2.67 3.64
CA TRP A 363 11.84 2.20 4.79
C TRP A 363 10.33 2.41 4.59
N LEU A 364 9.91 3.53 4.00
CA LEU A 364 8.51 3.80 3.70
C LEU A 364 8.01 2.87 2.59
N ASP A 365 8.81 2.66 1.55
CA ASP A 365 8.51 1.80 0.40
C ASP A 365 7.09 2.05 -0.17
N TRP A 366 6.71 3.32 -0.28
CA TRP A 366 5.34 3.67 -0.66
C TRP A 366 5.06 3.33 -2.12
N PRO A 367 3.90 2.69 -2.42
CA PRO A 367 3.58 2.22 -3.76
C PRO A 367 3.39 3.37 -4.75
N ILE A 368 3.09 4.58 -4.28
CA ILE A 368 3.01 5.77 -5.12
C ILE A 368 4.33 6.08 -5.84
N TRP A 369 5.47 5.54 -5.41
CA TRP A 369 6.75 5.71 -6.09
C TRP A 369 7.05 4.59 -7.10
N LEU A 370 6.30 3.50 -7.05
CA LEU A 370 6.36 2.39 -7.99
C LEU A 370 5.46 2.71 -9.20
N LYS A 371 5.88 3.67 -10.02
CA LYS A 371 5.17 4.08 -11.24
C LYS A 371 5.83 3.50 -12.49
N CYS A 372 4.99 3.21 -13.48
CA CYS A 372 5.40 3.04 -14.86
C CYS A 372 5.53 4.40 -15.55
N ASP A 373 6.61 4.59 -16.32
CA ASP A 373 6.73 5.71 -17.25
C ASP A 373 7.17 5.19 -18.64
N PRO A 374 6.31 5.24 -19.67
CA PRO A 374 4.92 5.73 -19.65
C PRO A 374 3.97 4.79 -18.90
N ALA A 375 2.85 5.32 -18.39
CA ALA A 375 1.79 4.52 -17.79
C ALA A 375 1.17 3.54 -18.81
N CYS A 376 0.60 2.43 -18.32
CA CYS A 376 -0.11 1.45 -19.15
C CYS A 376 -1.30 2.13 -19.87
N ALA A 377 -1.16 2.38 -21.17
CA ALA A 377 -2.19 3.01 -22.00
C ALA A 377 -2.79 2.03 -23.02
N VAL A 378 -3.99 2.33 -23.52
CA VAL A 378 -4.59 1.63 -24.67
C VAL A 378 -3.63 1.78 -25.85
N ASN A 379 -3.23 0.67 -26.46
CA ASN A 379 -2.27 0.58 -27.57
C ASN A 379 -0.82 1.00 -27.24
N VAL A 380 -0.02 0.06 -26.72
CA VAL A 380 1.43 0.08 -26.96
C VAL A 380 1.75 -1.15 -27.81
N GLY A 381 1.86 -0.94 -29.12
CA GLY A 381 2.23 -1.97 -30.10
C GLY A 381 3.50 -2.71 -29.67
N GLY A 382 3.66 -3.95 -30.14
CA GLY A 382 4.64 -4.97 -29.71
C GLY A 382 6.13 -4.62 -29.78
N GLY A 383 6.55 -3.57 -29.08
CA GLY A 383 7.93 -3.19 -28.81
C GLY A 383 8.19 -3.24 -27.31
N LEU A 384 9.35 -3.80 -26.94
CA LEU A 384 9.83 -4.06 -25.58
C LEU A 384 9.45 -2.98 -24.55
N LEU A 385 8.47 -3.27 -23.69
CA LEU A 385 8.36 -2.72 -22.32
C LEU A 385 7.55 -3.72 -21.45
N SER A 386 7.99 -4.98 -21.41
CA SER A 386 7.40 -6.05 -20.58
C SER A 386 7.64 -5.87 -19.07
N ALA A 387 8.34 -4.81 -18.66
CA ALA A 387 8.70 -4.57 -17.26
C ALA A 387 7.59 -3.89 -16.45
N CYS A 388 6.57 -3.32 -17.10
CA CYS A 388 5.64 -2.40 -16.45
C CYS A 388 4.73 -3.04 -15.38
N VAL A 389 4.51 -4.35 -15.45
CA VAL A 389 3.50 -4.99 -14.61
C VAL A 389 4.13 -5.61 -13.35
N LEU A 390 5.41 -6.02 -13.36
CA LEU A 390 5.98 -6.69 -12.17
C LEU A 390 6.23 -5.76 -10.98
N GLY A 391 6.50 -4.46 -11.21
CA GLY A 391 6.83 -3.52 -10.13
C GLY A 391 5.64 -3.14 -9.25
N ILE A 392 4.42 -3.14 -9.79
CA ILE A 392 3.20 -2.71 -9.09
C ILE A 392 2.57 -3.89 -8.31
N LEU A 393 2.82 -5.13 -8.74
CA LEU A 393 2.25 -6.35 -8.16
C LEU A 393 2.91 -6.81 -6.83
N ILE A 394 3.98 -6.16 -6.38
CA ILE A 394 4.85 -6.69 -5.29
C ILE A 394 4.69 -5.93 -3.95
N GLY A 395 4.02 -4.78 -3.93
CA GLY A 395 4.02 -3.90 -2.75
C GLY A 395 2.64 -3.70 -2.12
N TRP A 396 2.04 -4.73 -1.50
CA TRP A 396 0.89 -4.51 -0.63
C TRP A 396 0.95 -5.29 0.68
N VAL A 397 0.62 -4.54 1.73
CA VAL A 397 0.52 -4.95 3.12
C VAL A 397 -0.66 -5.91 3.21
N ILE A 398 -0.36 -7.19 3.37
CA ILE A 398 -1.37 -8.23 3.62
C ILE A 398 -2.32 -7.76 4.72
N ALA A 399 -3.51 -7.35 4.29
CA ALA A 399 -4.62 -6.91 5.11
C ALA A 399 -5.85 -7.72 4.69
N ILE A 400 -6.43 -8.50 5.62
CA ILE A 400 -7.76 -9.09 5.46
C ILE A 400 -8.74 -8.10 6.06
N GLY A 401 -9.56 -7.43 5.24
CA GLY A 401 -10.68 -6.61 5.70
C GLY A 401 -12.00 -7.33 5.48
N ILE A 402 -12.97 -7.19 6.39
CA ILE A 402 -14.36 -7.60 6.15
C ILE A 402 -15.18 -6.37 5.79
N LEU A 403 -15.90 -6.46 4.67
CA LEU A 403 -16.89 -5.47 4.25
C LEU A 403 -18.15 -5.62 5.11
#